data_AF-A0A3S0DPB3-F1
#
_entry.id   AF-A0A3S0DPB3-F1
#
_cell.length_a   1.000
_cell.length_b   1.000
_cell.length_c   1.000
_cell.angle_alpha   90.00
_cell.angle_beta   90.00
_cell.angle_gamma   90.00
#
_symmetry.space_group_name_H-M   'P 1'
#
loop_
_entity.id
_entity.type
_entity.pdbx_description
1 polymer ?
#
loop_
_entity_poly.entity_id
_entity_poly.type
_entity_poly.pdbx_seq_one_letter_code
_entity_poly.pdbx_strand_id
1 'polypeptide(L)'
;MLTPEQLRAARAMLSWTRQDLAKRSGVFVNTIKRFEVGESDPKLSTLYSLKRAVEAAGIEFIDDGKVATEGTGPGLRLRGSPKRK
;
A
#
# COMPACT_ATOMS: atom_id res chain seq x y z
N MET A 1 -0.82 -10.76 1.57
CA MET A 1 -0.22 -10.06 2.74
C MET A 1 0.50 -8.80 2.22
N LEU A 2 0.51 -7.68 2.96
CA LEU A 2 1.15 -6.43 2.48
C LEU A 2 2.68 -6.55 2.52
N THR A 3 3.35 -6.38 1.38
CA THR A 3 4.83 -6.39 1.32
C THR A 3 5.44 -4.98 1.31
N PRO A 4 6.74 -4.83 1.66
CA PRO A 4 7.46 -3.56 1.55
C PRO A 4 7.45 -2.96 0.13
N GLU A 5 7.60 -3.78 -0.90
CA GLU A 5 7.56 -3.40 -2.32
C GLU A 5 6.18 -2.85 -2.68
N GLN A 6 5.13 -3.55 -2.25
CA GLN A 6 3.76 -3.14 -2.51
C GLN A 6 3.43 -1.80 -1.83
N LEU A 7 3.91 -1.58 -0.60
CA LEU A 7 3.70 -0.30 0.06
C LEU A 7 4.46 0.85 -0.64
N ARG A 8 5.70 0.60 -1.08
CA ARG A 8 6.48 1.57 -1.86
C ARG A 8 5.79 1.92 -3.18
N ALA A 9 5.28 0.91 -3.89
CA ALA A 9 4.53 1.10 -5.12
C ALA A 9 3.25 1.89 -4.88
N ALA A 10 2.42 1.51 -3.89
CA ALA A 10 1.20 2.23 -3.52
C ALA A 10 1.49 3.71 -3.22
N ARG A 11 2.55 3.96 -2.46
CA ARG A 11 2.98 5.32 -2.11
C ARG A 11 3.41 6.13 -3.33
N ALA A 12 4.16 5.51 -4.26
CA ALA A 12 4.56 6.15 -5.51
C ALA A 12 3.35 6.47 -6.40
N MET A 13 2.41 5.53 -6.53
CA MET A 13 1.17 5.70 -7.29
C MET A 13 0.30 6.86 -6.74
N LEU A 14 0.29 7.05 -5.42
CA LEU A 14 -0.43 8.15 -4.76
C LEU A 14 0.38 9.45 -4.68
N SER A 15 1.64 9.46 -5.14
CA SER A 15 2.60 10.57 -4.96
C SER A 15 2.73 11.02 -3.51
N TRP A 16 2.69 10.06 -2.57
CA TRP A 16 2.80 10.33 -1.15
C TRP A 16 4.24 10.27 -0.66
N THR A 17 4.57 11.11 0.32
CA THR A 17 5.77 10.95 1.12
C THR A 17 5.52 9.95 2.26
N ARG A 18 6.58 9.52 2.96
CA ARG A 18 6.43 8.71 4.19
C ARG A 18 5.66 9.47 5.28
N GLN A 19 5.78 10.80 5.30
CA GLN A 19 5.07 11.66 6.23
C GLN A 19 3.57 11.69 5.91
N ASP A 20 3.19 11.72 4.63
CA ASP A 20 1.77 11.68 4.22
C ASP A 20 1.14 10.34 4.58
N LEU A 21 1.84 9.24 4.32
CA LEU A 21 1.39 7.91 4.71
C LEU A 21 1.27 7.80 6.24
N ALA A 22 2.21 8.35 7.01
CA ALA A 22 2.15 8.37 8.47
C ALA A 22 0.91 9.11 8.98
N LYS A 23 0.64 10.31 8.45
CA LYS A 23 -0.53 11.12 8.81
C LYS A 23 -1.84 10.39 8.55
N ARG A 24 -1.93 9.63 7.46
CA ARG A 24 -3.16 8.92 7.04
C ARG A 24 -3.34 7.56 7.69
N SER A 25 -2.26 6.86 7.99
CA SER A 25 -2.29 5.53 8.62
C SER A 25 -2.24 5.56 10.15
N GLY A 26 -1.85 6.69 10.75
CA GLY A 26 -1.60 6.79 12.18
C GLY A 26 -0.34 6.05 12.64
N VAL A 27 0.49 5.59 11.70
CA VAL A 27 1.74 4.89 11.98
C VAL A 27 2.91 5.87 11.94
N PHE A 28 3.85 5.74 12.87
CA PHE A 28 5.04 6.60 12.90
C PHE A 28 5.88 6.46 11.62
N VAL A 29 6.42 7.59 11.16
CA VAL A 29 7.28 7.66 9.96
C VAL A 29 8.48 6.69 10.05
N ASN A 30 9.07 6.53 11.23
CA ASN A 30 10.20 5.63 11.44
C ASN A 30 9.81 4.16 11.26
N THR A 31 8.61 3.77 11.70
CA THR A 31 8.06 2.42 11.49
C THR A 31 7.82 2.16 10.01
N ILE A 32 7.28 3.13 9.28
CA ILE A 32 7.09 3.05 7.82
C ILE A 32 8.45 2.89 7.12
N LYS A 33 9.45 3.71 7.49
CA LYS A 33 10.80 3.63 6.94
C LYS A 33 11.37 2.22 7.14
N ARG A 34 11.40 1.72 8.37
CA ARG A 34 11.95 0.40 8.70
C ARG A 34 11.25 -0.74 7.96
N PHE A 35 9.92 -0.64 7.82
CA PHE A 35 9.18 -1.59 7.01
C PHE A 35 9.55 -1.52 5.52
N GLU A 36 9.65 -0.33 4.93
CA GLU A 36 10.03 -0.17 3.51
C GLU A 36 11.44 -0.69 3.16
N VAL A 37 12.39 -0.66 4.10
CA VAL A 37 13.75 -1.24 3.93
C VAL A 37 13.86 -2.69 4.39
N GLY A 38 12.79 -3.29 4.94
CA GLY A 38 12.81 -4.68 5.41
C GLY A 38 13.55 -4.89 6.74
N GLU A 39 13.84 -3.82 7.48
CA GLU A 39 14.59 -3.86 8.75
C GLU A 39 13.69 -4.19 9.97
N SER A 40 12.39 -4.37 9.77
CA SER A 40 11.46 -4.72 10.84
C SER A 40 10.32 -5.59 10.35
N ASP A 41 9.90 -6.53 11.19
CA ASP A 41 8.63 -7.23 11.04
C ASP A 41 7.54 -6.46 11.81
N PRO A 42 6.75 -5.60 11.14
CA PRO A 42 5.71 -4.83 11.80
C PRO A 42 4.58 -5.74 12.29
N LYS A 43 4.00 -5.39 13.43
CA LYS A 43 2.78 -6.04 13.93
C LYS A 43 1.70 -6.09 12.84
N LEU A 44 0.91 -7.16 12.83
CA LEU A 44 -0.25 -7.31 11.95
C LEU A 44 -1.15 -6.07 11.97
N SER A 45 -1.41 -5.48 13.13
CA SER A 45 -2.20 -4.25 13.27
C SER A 45 -1.62 -3.06 12.49
N THR A 46 -0.29 -2.90 12.50
CA THR A 46 0.41 -1.85 11.73
C THR A 46 0.25 -2.10 10.23
N LEU A 47 0.42 -3.34 9.77
CA LEU A 47 0.22 -3.71 8.36
C LEU A 47 -1.20 -3.41 7.90
N TYR A 48 -2.21 -3.73 8.73
CA TYR A 48 -3.60 -3.40 8.45
C TYR A 48 -3.84 -1.89 8.35
N SER A 49 -3.29 -1.10 9.28
CA SER A 49 -3.42 0.37 9.22
C SER A 49 -2.80 0.96 7.96
N LEU A 50 -1.62 0.47 7.55
CA LEU A 50 -0.96 0.92 6.32
C LEU A 50 -1.75 0.52 5.08
N LYS A 51 -2.19 -0.74 5.00
CA LYS A 51 -3.01 -1.25 3.89
C LYS A 51 -4.30 -0.45 3.75
N ARG A 52 -5.05 -0.26 4.85
CA ARG A 52 -6.29 0.52 4.85
C ARG A 52 -6.10 1.97 4.44
N ALA A 53 -4.99 2.60 4.84
CA ALA A 53 -4.74 4.00 4.51
C ALA A 53 -4.56 4.22 3.00
N VAL A 54 -3.81 3.35 2.32
CA VAL A 54 -3.65 3.45 0.87
C VAL A 54 -4.90 2.97 0.13
N GLU A 55 -5.62 1.97 0.67
CA GLU A 55 -6.90 1.53 0.11
C GLU A 55 -7.97 2.63 0.14
N ALA A 56 -8.05 3.36 1.26
CA ALA A 56 -8.95 4.50 1.40
C ALA A 56 -8.62 5.65 0.43
N ALA A 57 -7.39 5.72 -0.07
CA ALA A 57 -6.98 6.69 -1.08
C ALA A 57 -7.15 6.20 -2.52
N GLY A 58 -7.68 5.00 -2.71
CA GLY A 58 -8.00 4.44 -4.03
C GLY A 58 -6.98 3.44 -4.56
N ILE A 59 -6.03 2.97 -3.76
CA ILE A 59 -5.23 1.79 -4.13
C ILE A 59 -6.06 0.53 -3.92
N GLU A 60 -6.00 -0.40 -4.84
CA GLU A 60 -6.56 -1.73 -4.65
C GLU A 60 -5.48 -2.77 -4.87
N PHE A 61 -5.30 -3.62 -3.86
CA PHE A 61 -4.40 -4.76 -3.92
C PHE A 61 -5.09 -5.91 -4.64
N ILE A 62 -4.46 -6.42 -5.68
CA ILE A 62 -4.91 -7.59 -6.42
C ILE A 62 -4.17 -8.78 -5.79
N ASP A 63 -4.77 -9.37 -4.76
CA ASP A 63 -4.38 -10.70 -4.26
C ASP A 63 -4.99 -11.77 -5.21
N ASP A 64 -4.31 -12.92 -5.36
CA ASP A 64 -4.49 -14.07 -6.27
C ASP A 64 -5.92 -14.63 -6.54
N GLY A 65 -6.98 -14.07 -5.95
CA GLY A 65 -8.36 -14.56 -6.09
C GLY A 65 -9.20 -13.93 -7.21
N LYS A 66 -8.67 -12.96 -7.96
CA LYS A 66 -9.37 -12.34 -9.10
C LYS A 66 -8.48 -12.33 -10.34
N VAL A 67 -8.49 -13.48 -11.02
CA VAL A 67 -7.93 -13.73 -12.36
C VAL A 67 -6.54 -13.14 -12.54
N ALA A 68 -5.54 -13.79 -11.95
CA ALA A 68 -4.22 -13.82 -12.55
C ALA A 68 -4.36 -14.54 -13.89
N THR A 69 -4.61 -13.81 -14.97
CA THR A 69 -4.29 -14.30 -16.32
C THR A 69 -2.80 -14.66 -16.30
N GLU A 70 -2.49 -15.89 -16.71
CA GLU A 70 -1.15 -16.49 -16.71
C GLU A 70 -0.03 -15.46 -16.89
N GLY A 71 0.81 -15.29 -15.85
CA GLY A 71 1.95 -14.35 -15.85
C GLY A 71 1.78 -13.07 -15.01
N THR A 72 0.63 -12.85 -14.36
CA THR A 72 0.42 -11.66 -13.51
C THR A 72 0.66 -12.01 -12.04
N GLY A 73 1.86 -11.71 -11.53
CA GLY A 73 2.15 -11.80 -10.09
C GLY A 73 1.34 -10.79 -9.26
N PRO A 74 1.44 -10.82 -7.92
CA PRO A 74 0.68 -9.93 -7.03
C PRO A 74 0.88 -8.45 -7.40
N GLY A 75 -0.23 -7.76 -7.70
CA GLY A 75 -0.23 -6.42 -8.30
C GLY A 75 -1.01 -5.38 -7.50
N LEU A 76 -0.79 -4.11 -7.83
CA LEU A 76 -1.57 -2.98 -7.32
C LEU A 76 -2.21 -2.24 -8.48
N ARG A 77 -3.47 -1.85 -8.33
CA ARG A 77 -4.14 -0.95 -9.26
C ARG A 77 -4.59 0.31 -8.54
N LEU A 78 -4.54 1.43 -9.25
CA LEU A 78 -5.31 2.60 -8.85
C LEU A 78 -6.74 2.38 -9.29
N ARG A 79 -7.69 2.52 -8.37
CA ARG A 79 -9.11 2.63 -8.70
C ARG A 79 -9.23 3.82 -9.66
N GLY A 80 -9.64 3.54 -10.89
CA GLY A 80 -9.78 4.56 -11.92
C GLY A 80 -10.53 5.76 -11.36
N SER A 81 -9.97 6.95 -11.57
CA SER A 81 -10.56 8.23 -11.16
C SER A 81 -12.06 8.20 -11.45
N PRO A 82 -12.95 8.56 -10.50
CA PRO A 82 -14.34 8.79 -10.87
C PRO A 82 -14.30 9.80 -12.02
N LYS A 83 -14.94 9.45 -13.15
CA LYS A 83 -15.04 10.30 -14.34
C LYS A 83 -15.21 11.75 -13.87
N ARG A 84 -14.17 12.57 -14.07
CA ARG A 84 -14.34 14.02 -14.03
C ARG A 84 -15.23 14.32 -15.23
N LYS A 85 -16.50 14.64 -14.94
CA LYS A 85 -17.41 15.24 -15.91
C LYS A 85 -16.97 16.67 -16.18
#